data_AF-A0A5E4R455-F1
#
_entry.id   AF-A0A5E4R455-F1
#
_cell.length_a   1.000
_cell.length_b   1.000
_cell.length_c   1.000
_cell.angle_alpha   90.00
_cell.angle_beta   90.00
_cell.angle_gamma   90.00
#
_symmetry.space_group_name_H-M   'P 1'
#
loop_
_entity.id
_entity.type
_entity.pdbx_description
1 polymer ?
#
loop_
_entity_poly.entity_id
_entity_poly.type
_entity_poly.pdbx_seq_one_letter_code
_entity_poly.pdbx_strand_id
1 'polypeptide(L)'
;MNSTNVLVILCALFFSAHAASEGDDDKGGPCEIFVQDVNNLTLNCSRRHIDKIPTWPATLETQGKEDGHVRITLFNNSISNVTQLAPVPGNRIAISFKSNKIVEIEDDAFRNLDHMGSYKDGVYSDIDLETLNLGYNEIHSLDKYLGLSYLRQIDLSGNFFLNVPESLSLVGDSLQYLTFNNNPLDCQT
;
A
#
# COMPACT_ATOMS: atom_id res chain seq x y z
N MET A 1 -13.31 -31.45 52.77
CA MET A 1 -12.45 -30.94 51.69
C MET A 1 -13.30 -30.01 50.84
N ASN A 2 -13.22 -28.71 51.08
CA ASN A 2 -13.98 -27.72 50.30
C ASN A 2 -13.24 -27.46 48.98
N SER A 3 -13.88 -27.81 47.87
CA SER A 3 -13.43 -27.46 46.53
C SER A 3 -13.99 -26.10 46.17
N THR A 4 -13.14 -25.08 46.13
CA THR A 4 -13.48 -23.74 45.66
C THR A 4 -13.55 -23.78 44.13
N ASN A 5 -14.76 -23.73 43.57
CA ASN A 5 -14.94 -23.59 42.12
C ASN A 5 -14.56 -22.15 41.73
N VAL A 6 -13.44 -21.99 41.02
CA VAL A 6 -13.03 -20.73 40.42
C VAL A 6 -13.79 -20.59 39.09
N LEU A 7 -14.75 -19.65 39.06
CA LEU A 7 -15.46 -19.28 37.83
C LEU A 7 -14.60 -18.27 37.05
N VAL A 8 -13.97 -18.71 35.97
CA VAL A 8 -13.27 -17.83 35.03
C VAL A 8 -14.30 -17.30 34.03
N ILE A 9 -14.74 -16.05 34.22
CA ILE A 9 -15.60 -15.36 33.27
C ILE A 9 -14.72 -14.82 32.14
N LEU A 10 -14.71 -15.50 31.00
CA LEU A 10 -14.07 -15.04 29.78
C LEU A 10 -14.96 -13.96 29.14
N CYS A 11 -14.75 -12.69 29.48
CA CYS A 11 -15.39 -11.56 28.80
C CYS A 11 -14.77 -11.39 27.40
N ALA A 12 -15.27 -12.16 26.42
CA ALA A 12 -15.05 -11.86 25.01
C ALA A 12 -15.94 -10.66 24.65
N LEU A 13 -15.33 -9.48 24.52
CA LEU A 13 -15.98 -8.31 23.93
C LEU A 13 -16.21 -8.59 22.44
N PHE A 14 -17.36 -9.16 22.11
CA PHE A 14 -17.87 -9.17 20.74
C PHE A 14 -18.30 -7.74 20.40
N PHE A 15 -17.43 -6.97 19.75
CA PHE A 15 -17.89 -5.80 19.00
C PHE A 15 -18.68 -6.31 17.80
N SER A 16 -19.99 -6.48 17.97
CA SER A 16 -20.93 -6.61 16.86
C SER A 16 -20.99 -5.26 16.15
N ALA A 17 -20.13 -5.08 15.16
CA ALA A 17 -20.34 -4.06 14.14
C ALA A 17 -21.69 -4.37 13.48
N HIS A 18 -22.62 -3.43 13.56
CA HIS A 18 -23.91 -3.55 12.89
C HIS A 18 -23.66 -3.71 11.39
N ALA A 19 -24.05 -4.85 10.83
CA ALA A 19 -24.12 -5.03 9.39
C ALA A 19 -25.26 -4.12 8.89
N ALA A 20 -24.89 -3.00 8.27
CA ALA A 20 -25.81 -2.24 7.44
C ALA A 20 -26.10 -3.04 6.17
N SER A 21 -27.38 -3.04 5.80
CA SER A 21 -28.04 -3.83 4.78
C SER A 21 -27.39 -3.83 3.41
N GLU A 22 -27.41 -5.00 2.76
CA GLU A 22 -27.22 -5.19 1.32
C GLU A 22 -28.35 -4.52 0.53
N GLY A 23 -27.96 -3.65 -0.40
CA GLY A 23 -28.84 -3.02 -1.39
C GLY A 23 -28.13 -1.91 -2.17
N ASP A 24 -27.92 -2.16 -3.46
CA ASP A 24 -27.48 -1.24 -4.53
C ASP A 24 -25.98 -0.84 -4.60
N ASP A 25 -25.32 -1.34 -5.67
CA ASP A 25 -24.26 -0.76 -6.54
C ASP A 25 -23.28 0.34 -6.04
N ASP A 26 -23.09 0.56 -4.74
CA ASP A 26 -22.07 1.48 -4.24
C ASP A 26 -20.74 0.74 -4.17
N LYS A 27 -20.02 0.71 -5.29
CA LYS A 27 -18.58 0.45 -5.29
C LYS A 27 -17.92 1.51 -4.42
N GLY A 28 -17.78 1.21 -3.12
CA GLY A 28 -16.84 1.86 -2.23
C GLY A 28 -16.96 3.37 -2.15
N GLY A 29 -17.60 3.86 -1.09
CA GLY A 29 -17.53 5.27 -0.73
C GLY A 29 -16.10 5.84 -0.78
N PRO A 30 -15.96 7.16 -0.89
CA PRO A 30 -14.69 7.82 -1.20
C PRO A 30 -13.57 7.42 -0.23
N CYS A 31 -12.33 7.51 -0.70
CA CYS A 31 -11.18 7.37 0.19
C CYS A 31 -11.23 8.44 1.28
N GLU A 32 -10.93 8.05 2.51
CA GLU A 32 -10.99 8.92 3.68
C GLU A 32 -9.58 9.38 4.06
N ILE A 33 -9.46 10.67 4.39
CA ILE A 33 -8.20 11.22 4.88
C ILE A 33 -8.22 11.28 6.40
N PHE A 34 -7.19 10.73 7.02
CA PHE A 34 -6.94 10.77 8.45
C PHE A 34 -5.63 11.51 8.71
N VAL A 35 -5.70 12.65 9.40
CA VAL A 35 -4.52 13.40 9.84
C VAL A 35 -4.19 12.97 11.26
N GLN A 36 -3.06 12.28 11.45
CA GLN A 36 -2.63 11.80 12.78
C GLN A 36 -1.94 12.92 13.57
N ASP A 37 -1.09 13.68 12.88
CA ASP A 37 -0.44 14.90 13.38
C ASP A 37 -0.05 15.80 12.20
N VAL A 38 0.67 16.89 12.47
CA VAL A 38 1.07 17.90 11.48
C VAL A 38 1.90 17.33 10.31
N ASN A 39 2.56 16.19 10.51
CA ASN A 39 3.49 15.60 9.55
C ASN A 39 3.05 14.21 9.07
N ASN A 40 1.93 13.67 9.57
CA ASN A 40 1.49 12.31 9.26
C ASN A 40 0.06 12.29 8.75
N LEU A 41 -0.10 12.03 7.45
CA LEU A 41 -1.39 11.89 6.80
C LEU A 41 -1.59 10.44 6.32
N THR A 42 -2.79 9.91 6.50
CA THR A 42 -3.20 8.62 5.92
C THR A 42 -4.37 8.82 4.97
N LEU A 43 -4.21 8.42 3.72
CA LEU A 43 -5.30 8.26 2.75
C LEU A 43 -5.76 6.80 2.75
N ASN A 44 -6.95 6.56 3.28
CA ASN A 44 -7.51 5.22 3.43
C ASN A 44 -8.55 4.92 2.35
N CYS A 45 -8.17 4.05 1.43
CA CYS A 45 -9.01 3.49 0.38
C CYS A 45 -9.30 2.00 0.61
N SER A 46 -9.08 1.47 1.82
CA SER A 46 -9.16 0.02 2.08
C SER A 46 -10.60 -0.47 2.20
N ARG A 47 -10.83 -1.74 1.85
CA ARG A 47 -12.12 -2.45 2.04
C ARG A 47 -13.32 -1.72 1.44
N ARG A 48 -13.14 -1.24 0.21
CA ARG A 48 -14.12 -0.41 -0.50
C ARG A 48 -14.54 -1.05 -1.83
N HIS A 49 -14.29 -2.33 -2.06
CA HIS A 49 -14.64 -2.99 -3.33
C HIS A 49 -14.07 -2.28 -4.57
N ILE A 50 -12.93 -1.60 -4.41
CA ILE A 50 -12.27 -0.85 -5.48
C ILE A 50 -11.63 -1.85 -6.46
N ASP A 51 -11.88 -1.70 -7.74
CA ASP A 51 -11.29 -2.53 -8.80
C ASP A 51 -10.29 -1.77 -9.70
N LYS A 52 -10.25 -0.45 -9.56
CA LYS A 52 -9.30 0.45 -10.25
C LYS A 52 -8.82 1.54 -9.30
N ILE A 53 -7.60 2.01 -9.49
CA ILE A 53 -7.07 3.11 -8.68
C ILE A 53 -8.00 4.33 -8.78
N PRO A 54 -8.54 4.84 -7.65
CA PRO A 54 -9.45 5.97 -7.67
C PRO A 54 -8.69 7.28 -7.81
N THR A 55 -9.39 8.35 -8.19
CA THR A 55 -8.87 9.71 -8.04
C THR A 55 -8.77 10.06 -6.55
N TRP A 56 -7.66 10.70 -6.16
CA TRP A 56 -7.49 11.20 -4.80
C TRP A 56 -8.52 12.30 -4.47
N PRO A 57 -9.02 12.36 -3.22
CA PRO A 57 -9.85 13.49 -2.80
C PRO A 57 -9.09 14.81 -2.95
N ALA A 58 -9.71 15.85 -3.52
CA ALA A 58 -9.07 17.17 -3.72
C ALA A 58 -8.55 17.79 -2.41
N THR A 59 -9.15 17.43 -1.27
CA THR A 59 -8.70 17.85 0.05
C THR A 59 -7.31 17.32 0.42
N LEU A 60 -6.82 16.26 -0.23
CA LEU A 60 -5.49 15.69 0.01
C LEU A 60 -4.39 16.74 -0.15
N GLU A 61 -4.45 17.55 -1.21
CA GLU A 61 -3.47 18.60 -1.48
C GLU A 61 -3.43 19.69 -0.39
N THR A 62 -4.60 20.02 0.18
CA THR A 62 -4.71 21.07 1.21
C THR A 62 -4.35 20.59 2.61
N GLN A 63 -4.49 19.28 2.87
CA GLN A 63 -4.23 18.66 4.17
C GLN A 63 -2.82 18.07 4.26
N GLY A 64 -2.24 17.67 3.13
CA GLY A 64 -0.85 17.22 3.05
C GLY A 64 0.14 18.38 3.20
N LYS A 65 1.28 18.09 3.82
CA LYS A 65 2.43 18.98 3.89
C LYS A 65 3.53 18.46 2.98
N GLU A 66 4.30 19.36 2.37
CA GLU A 66 5.37 19.02 1.43
C GLU A 66 6.50 18.21 2.10
N ASP A 67 6.73 18.43 3.39
CA ASP A 67 7.71 17.71 4.22
C ASP A 67 7.09 16.57 5.06
N GLY A 68 5.80 16.30 4.85
CA GLY A 68 5.03 15.31 5.59
C GLY A 68 5.20 13.88 5.05
N HIS A 69 4.94 12.92 5.92
CA HIS A 69 4.71 11.54 5.57
C HIS A 69 3.28 11.30 5.11
N VAL A 70 3.13 10.61 3.98
CA VAL A 70 1.83 10.17 3.49
C VAL A 70 1.77 8.66 3.37
N ARG A 71 0.78 8.08 4.06
CA ARG A 71 0.46 6.66 3.95
C ARG A 71 -0.83 6.46 3.15
N ILE A 72 -0.73 5.77 2.02
CA ILE A 72 -1.88 5.39 1.20
C ILE A 72 -2.15 3.90 1.43
N THR A 73 -3.39 3.55 1.76
CA THR A 73 -3.77 2.15 1.96
C THR A 73 -4.97 1.76 1.12
N LEU A 74 -4.74 0.86 0.16
CA LEU A 74 -5.69 0.26 -0.75
C LEU A 74 -5.96 -1.21 -0.38
N PHE A 75 -5.83 -1.55 0.91
CA PHE A 75 -5.89 -2.93 1.40
C PHE A 75 -7.26 -3.58 1.20
N ASN A 76 -7.26 -4.86 0.82
CA ASN A 76 -8.47 -5.70 0.70
C ASN A 76 -9.51 -5.09 -0.25
N ASN A 77 -9.09 -4.96 -1.50
CA ASN A 77 -9.89 -4.51 -2.64
C ASN A 77 -9.79 -5.56 -3.77
N SER A 78 -10.18 -5.22 -4.99
CA SER A 78 -10.15 -6.10 -6.17
C SER A 78 -9.35 -5.49 -7.33
N ILE A 79 -8.36 -4.65 -7.03
CA ILE A 79 -7.51 -4.03 -8.04
C ILE A 79 -6.68 -5.12 -8.72
N SER A 80 -6.72 -5.19 -10.05
CA SER A 80 -5.96 -6.18 -10.83
C SER A 80 -4.79 -5.59 -11.60
N ASN A 81 -4.80 -4.28 -11.84
CA ASN A 81 -3.73 -3.56 -12.51
C ASN A 81 -3.40 -2.27 -11.75
N VAL A 82 -2.12 -2.06 -11.45
CA VAL A 82 -1.62 -0.80 -10.87
C VAL A 82 -1.29 0.15 -12.01
N THR A 83 -2.23 1.04 -12.31
CA THR A 83 -2.04 2.13 -13.27
C THR A 83 -1.25 3.29 -12.67
N GLN A 84 -0.86 4.27 -13.50
CA GLN A 84 -0.22 5.50 -13.02
C GLN A 84 -1.00 6.17 -11.87
N LEU A 85 -0.34 6.34 -10.72
CA LEU A 85 -0.86 7.02 -9.54
C LEU A 85 -0.79 8.54 -9.74
N ALA A 86 -1.84 9.26 -9.31
CA ALA A 86 -1.79 10.72 -9.27
C ALA A 86 -0.76 11.20 -8.22
N PRO A 87 -0.18 12.41 -8.39
CA PRO A 87 0.76 12.99 -7.43
C PRO A 87 0.21 13.01 -6.00
N VAL A 88 1.10 12.90 -5.03
CA VAL A 88 0.77 12.86 -3.60
C VAL A 88 1.60 13.94 -2.90
N PRO A 89 0.99 14.75 -2.01
CA PRO A 89 1.75 15.74 -1.25
C PRO A 89 2.66 15.03 -0.23
N GLY A 90 3.88 15.53 -0.02
CA GLY A 90 4.80 14.97 0.97
C GLY A 90 6.08 14.42 0.37
N ASN A 91 7.10 14.31 1.22
CA ASN A 91 8.44 13.86 0.83
C ASN A 91 8.68 12.38 1.12
N ARG A 92 7.83 11.76 1.96
CA ARG A 92 7.97 10.35 2.36
C ARG A 92 6.66 9.62 2.21
N ILE A 93 6.61 8.72 1.23
CA ILE A 93 5.39 8.05 0.85
C ILE A 93 5.48 6.56 1.20
N ALA A 94 4.39 6.03 1.77
CA ALA A 94 4.19 4.60 1.98
C ALA A 94 2.87 4.17 1.33
N ILE A 95 2.91 3.21 0.42
CA ILE A 95 1.72 2.71 -0.28
C ILE A 95 1.54 1.22 -0.01
N SER A 96 0.31 0.82 0.33
CA SER A 96 -0.05 -0.59 0.47
C SER A 96 -1.21 -0.96 -0.45
N PHE A 97 -0.93 -1.90 -1.34
CA PHE A 97 -1.89 -2.63 -2.17
C PHE A 97 -2.14 -4.05 -1.65
N LYS A 98 -1.83 -4.31 -0.38
CA LYS A 98 -1.92 -5.66 0.19
C LYS A 98 -3.32 -6.26 0.00
N SER A 99 -3.40 -7.56 -0.30
CA SER A 99 -4.67 -8.28 -0.46
C SER A 99 -5.55 -7.65 -1.55
N ASN A 100 -5.01 -7.57 -2.76
CA ASN A 100 -5.76 -7.24 -3.97
C ASN A 100 -5.68 -8.44 -4.94
N LYS A 101 -5.90 -8.21 -6.23
CA LYS A 101 -5.80 -9.20 -7.30
C LYS A 101 -4.78 -8.78 -8.35
N ILE A 102 -3.74 -8.04 -7.93
CA ILE A 102 -2.82 -7.40 -8.86
C ILE A 102 -2.06 -8.47 -9.60
N VAL A 103 -2.21 -8.48 -10.92
CA VAL A 103 -1.43 -9.32 -11.85
C VAL A 103 -0.39 -8.46 -12.58
N GLU A 104 -0.74 -7.20 -12.86
CA GLU A 104 0.06 -6.29 -13.66
C GLU A 104 0.28 -4.96 -12.92
N ILE A 105 1.46 -4.39 -13.11
CA ILE A 105 1.82 -3.03 -12.70
C ILE A 105 2.23 -2.33 -13.99
N GLU A 106 1.72 -1.15 -14.33
CA GLU A 106 2.12 -0.41 -15.54
C GLU A 106 3.56 0.14 -15.43
N ASP A 107 4.21 0.43 -16.57
CA ASP A 107 5.61 0.90 -16.61
C ASP A 107 5.81 2.23 -15.87
N ASP A 108 4.81 3.10 -15.91
CA ASP A 108 4.81 4.42 -15.31
C ASP A 108 3.90 4.51 -14.07
N ALA A 109 3.49 3.37 -13.51
CA ALA A 109 2.61 3.25 -12.34
C ALA A 109 3.01 4.20 -11.20
N PHE A 110 4.32 4.30 -10.93
CA PHE A 110 4.88 5.08 -9.84
C PHE A 110 5.64 6.33 -10.30
N ARG A 111 5.57 6.69 -11.58
CA ARG A 111 6.37 7.79 -12.16
C ARG A 111 6.21 9.09 -11.38
N ASN A 112 5.01 9.42 -10.93
CA ASN A 112 4.71 10.64 -10.17
C ASN A 112 5.18 10.61 -8.70
N LEU A 113 5.75 9.50 -8.25
CA LEU A 113 6.13 9.22 -6.86
C LEU A 113 7.64 8.93 -6.68
N ASP A 114 8.42 9.03 -7.76
CA ASP A 114 9.89 8.88 -7.78
C ASP A 114 10.53 10.13 -8.39
N HIS A 115 10.14 11.29 -7.86
CA HIS A 115 10.66 12.56 -8.36
C HIS A 115 11.64 13.14 -7.36
N MET A 116 12.91 13.16 -7.76
CA MET A 116 13.87 14.17 -7.31
C MET A 116 13.24 15.55 -7.53
N GLY A 117 12.63 16.12 -6.49
CA GLY A 117 12.11 17.48 -6.48
C GLY A 117 10.90 17.74 -7.35
N SER A 118 9.75 17.93 -6.71
CA SER A 118 8.91 19.04 -7.20
C SER A 118 9.76 20.32 -7.08
N TYR A 119 10.00 21.01 -8.20
CA TYR A 119 10.71 22.28 -8.22
C TYR A 119 9.77 23.36 -7.72
N LYS A 120 9.87 23.70 -6.44
CA LYS A 120 9.11 24.78 -5.84
C LYS A 120 10.07 25.74 -5.15
N ASP A 121 9.91 27.03 -5.45
CA ASP A 121 10.72 28.11 -4.86
C ASP A 121 12.26 27.94 -5.00
N GLY A 122 12.71 27.23 -6.05
CA GLY A 122 14.15 27.00 -6.30
C GLY A 122 14.76 25.87 -5.46
N VAL A 123 13.95 25.07 -4.77
CA VAL A 123 14.38 23.92 -3.96
C VAL A 123 13.74 22.65 -4.52
N TYR A 124 14.57 21.64 -4.79
CA TYR A 124 14.08 20.30 -5.05
C TYR A 124 13.60 19.71 -3.71
N SER A 125 12.31 19.41 -3.59
CA SER A 125 11.79 18.58 -2.50
C SER A 125 11.78 17.11 -2.93
N ASP A 126 12.70 16.31 -2.42
CA ASP A 126 12.77 14.87 -2.73
C ASP A 126 11.44 14.22 -2.32
N ILE A 127 10.68 13.71 -3.29
CA ILE A 127 9.50 12.90 -3.05
C ILE A 127 9.91 11.45 -3.22
N ASP A 128 10.01 10.76 -2.09
CA ASP A 128 10.52 9.40 -2.06
C ASP A 128 9.42 8.41 -1.64
N LEU A 129 9.03 7.53 -2.57
CA LEU A 129 8.31 6.31 -2.19
C LEU A 129 9.26 5.40 -1.41
N GLU A 130 9.20 5.44 -0.08
CA GLU A 130 10.06 4.64 0.79
C GLU A 130 9.52 3.23 1.02
N THR A 131 8.20 3.05 0.98
CA THR A 131 7.57 1.75 1.32
C THR A 131 6.50 1.36 0.30
N LEU A 132 6.67 0.19 -0.30
CA LEU A 132 5.70 -0.41 -1.21
C LEU A 132 5.29 -1.80 -0.72
N ASN A 133 4.02 -1.98 -0.37
CA ASN A 133 3.49 -3.28 0.00
C ASN A 133 2.55 -3.82 -1.09
N LEU A 134 3.00 -4.85 -1.78
CA LEU A 134 2.30 -5.62 -2.82
C LEU A 134 1.97 -7.05 -2.34
N GLY A 135 2.02 -7.31 -1.04
CA GLY A 135 1.83 -8.66 -0.51
C GLY A 135 0.41 -9.19 -0.71
N TYR A 136 0.27 -10.51 -0.85
CA TYR A 136 -1.00 -11.20 -1.07
C TYR A 136 -1.73 -10.65 -2.31
N ASN A 137 -1.07 -10.76 -3.47
CA ASN A 137 -1.61 -10.40 -4.78
C ASN A 137 -1.43 -11.59 -5.74
N GLU A 138 -1.62 -11.35 -7.04
CA GLU A 138 -1.54 -12.35 -8.10
C GLU A 138 -0.34 -12.11 -9.03
N ILE A 139 0.75 -11.54 -8.50
CA ILE A 139 1.91 -11.13 -9.31
C ILE A 139 2.78 -12.36 -9.60
N HIS A 140 3.07 -12.60 -10.87
CA HIS A 140 3.91 -13.72 -11.30
C HIS A 140 5.33 -13.30 -11.68
N SER A 141 5.51 -12.06 -12.14
CA SER A 141 6.80 -11.51 -12.53
C SER A 141 6.89 -10.01 -12.25
N LEU A 142 8.11 -9.50 -12.20
CA LEU A 142 8.42 -8.09 -12.05
C LEU A 142 9.62 -7.82 -12.93
N ASP A 143 9.44 -7.89 -14.24
CA ASP A 143 10.57 -7.94 -15.19
C ASP A 143 11.09 -6.56 -15.58
N LYS A 144 10.47 -5.50 -15.05
CA LYS A 144 10.75 -4.11 -15.39
C LYS A 144 11.22 -3.30 -14.19
N TYR A 145 12.00 -2.27 -14.51
CA TYR A 145 12.39 -1.25 -13.55
C TYR A 145 11.18 -0.40 -13.19
N LEU A 146 10.88 -0.29 -11.89
CA LEU A 146 9.76 0.51 -11.41
C LEU A 146 10.07 2.01 -11.30
N GLY A 147 11.33 2.42 -11.51
CA GLY A 147 11.74 3.81 -11.25
C GLY A 147 11.43 4.16 -9.80
N LEU A 148 12.01 3.43 -8.84
CA LEU A 148 11.78 3.64 -7.41
C LEU A 148 13.14 3.74 -6.72
N SER A 149 13.86 4.81 -7.01
CA SER A 149 15.29 4.94 -6.72
C SER A 149 15.55 5.06 -5.20
N TYR A 150 14.54 5.46 -4.43
CA TYR A 150 14.61 5.68 -2.98
C TYR A 150 13.81 4.65 -2.17
N LEU A 151 13.38 3.54 -2.79
CA LEU A 151 12.59 2.51 -2.12
C LEU A 151 13.39 1.80 -1.03
N ARG A 152 12.96 1.95 0.23
CA ARG A 152 13.62 1.35 1.39
C ARG A 152 13.00 0.02 1.80
N GLN A 153 11.72 -0.17 1.54
CA GLN A 153 11.00 -1.39 1.91
C GLN A 153 10.07 -1.84 0.80
N ILE A 154 10.16 -3.12 0.44
CA ILE A 154 9.20 -3.78 -0.44
C ILE A 154 8.70 -5.11 0.16
N ASP A 155 7.38 -5.30 0.13
CA ASP A 155 6.72 -6.55 0.50
C ASP A 155 6.05 -7.16 -0.74
N LEU A 156 6.57 -8.29 -1.18
CA LEU A 156 6.11 -9.11 -2.30
C LEU A 156 5.63 -10.49 -1.82
N SER A 157 5.40 -10.67 -0.52
CA SER A 157 5.00 -11.97 0.03
C SER A 157 3.64 -12.44 -0.49
N GLY A 158 3.42 -13.74 -0.57
CA GLY A 158 2.09 -14.27 -0.93
C GLY A 158 1.68 -13.94 -2.36
N ASN A 159 2.63 -13.92 -3.30
CA ASN A 159 2.39 -13.78 -4.73
C ASN A 159 2.67 -15.12 -5.42
N PHE A 160 2.86 -15.09 -6.74
CA PHE A 160 3.10 -16.28 -7.57
C PHE A 160 4.44 -16.22 -8.30
N PHE A 161 5.44 -15.58 -7.69
CA PHE A 161 6.79 -15.56 -8.25
C PHE A 161 7.38 -16.99 -8.26
N LEU A 162 7.84 -17.41 -9.44
CA LEU A 162 8.61 -18.66 -9.60
C LEU A 162 10.10 -18.45 -9.35
N ASN A 163 10.60 -17.23 -9.55
CA ASN A 163 11.99 -16.85 -9.36
C ASN A 163 12.06 -15.50 -8.65
N VAL A 164 13.21 -15.17 -8.05
CA VAL A 164 13.48 -13.81 -7.56
C VAL A 164 13.64 -12.89 -8.79
N PRO A 165 12.84 -11.81 -8.94
CA PRO A 165 12.93 -10.93 -10.09
C PRO A 165 14.28 -10.21 -10.18
N GLU A 166 14.92 -10.22 -11.35
CA GLU A 166 16.19 -9.52 -11.58
C GLU A 166 16.06 -8.00 -11.39
N SER A 167 14.88 -7.44 -11.66
CA SER A 167 14.57 -6.02 -11.44
C SER A 167 14.77 -5.57 -9.99
N LEU A 168 14.74 -6.47 -9.01
CA LEU A 168 15.06 -6.13 -7.61
C LEU A 168 16.50 -5.64 -7.45
N SER A 169 17.41 -6.02 -8.35
CA SER A 169 18.77 -5.47 -8.38
C SER A 169 18.78 -3.97 -8.75
N LEU A 170 17.79 -3.49 -9.50
CA LEU A 170 17.70 -2.10 -9.97
C LEU A 170 17.16 -1.14 -8.90
N VAL A 171 16.49 -1.67 -7.87
CA VAL A 171 16.11 -0.92 -6.65
C VAL A 171 17.09 -1.17 -5.50
N GLY A 172 18.18 -1.91 -5.74
CA GLY A 172 19.02 -2.52 -4.71
C GLY A 172 19.83 -1.55 -3.85
N ASP A 173 20.15 -0.35 -4.35
CA ASP A 173 21.04 0.58 -3.64
C ASP A 173 20.36 1.30 -2.45
N SER A 174 19.04 1.47 -2.49
CA SER A 174 18.26 2.10 -1.41
C SER A 174 17.48 1.10 -0.54
N LEU A 175 17.29 -0.12 -1.03
CA LEU A 175 16.47 -1.13 -0.38
C LEU A 175 17.10 -1.67 0.91
N GLN A 176 16.33 -1.63 1.99
CA GLN A 176 16.75 -2.05 3.34
C GLN A 176 15.97 -3.28 3.81
N TYR A 177 14.71 -3.43 3.38
CA TYR A 177 13.83 -4.52 3.79
C TYR A 177 13.12 -5.12 2.56
N LEU A 178 13.37 -6.41 2.31
CA LEU A 178 12.67 -7.21 1.31
C LEU A 178 11.90 -8.33 2.02
N THR A 179 10.58 -8.37 1.84
CA THR A 179 9.74 -9.49 2.27
C THR A 179 9.27 -10.27 1.04
N PHE A 180 9.70 -11.52 0.89
CA PHE A 180 9.48 -12.32 -0.33
C PHE A 180 8.94 -13.74 -0.07
N ASN A 181 8.61 -14.07 1.18
CA ASN A 181 8.12 -15.39 1.56
C ASN A 181 6.72 -15.70 0.97
N ASN A 182 6.30 -16.96 1.05
CA ASN A 182 5.01 -17.43 0.52
C ASN A 182 4.87 -17.21 -1.00
N ASN A 183 5.96 -17.38 -1.74
CA ASN A 183 5.96 -17.48 -3.20
C ASN A 183 6.31 -18.92 -3.61
N PRO A 184 5.71 -19.46 -4.69
CA PRO A 184 5.96 -20.81 -5.18
C PRO A 184 7.29 -20.87 -5.95
N LEU A 185 8.40 -20.53 -5.29
CA LEU A 185 9.72 -20.49 -5.93
C LEU A 185 10.07 -21.87 -6.51
N ASP A 186 10.32 -21.90 -7.80
CA ASP A 186 10.82 -23.08 -8.50
C ASP A 186 12.34 -23.05 -8.47
N CYS A 187 12.91 -23.71 -7.47
CA CYS A 187 14.35 -23.92 -7.40
C CYS A 187 14.73 -25.03 -8.37
N GLN A 188 14.77 -24.74 -9.68
CA GLN A 188 15.33 -25.69 -10.63
C GLN A 188 16.84 -25.84 -10.35
N THR A 189 17.20 -27.06 -9.95
CA THR A 189 18.58 -27.56 -9.79
C THR A 189 19.19 -27.97 -11.10
#